data_AF-A0A921ILM8-F1
#
_entry.id   AF-A0A921ILM8-F1
#
_cell.length_a   1.000
_cell.length_b   1.000
_cell.length_c   1.000
_cell.angle_alpha   90.00
_cell.angle_beta   90.00
_cell.angle_gamma   90.00
#
_symmetry.space_group_name_H-M   'P 1'
#
loop_
_entity.id
_entity.type
_entity.pdbx_description
1 polymer ?
#
loop_
_entity_poly.entity_id
_entity_poly.type
_entity_poly.pdbx_seq_one_letter_code
_entity_poly.pdbx_strand_id
1 'polypeptide(L)'
;MRKILCCILCGLLLAGCAAAPAATPETARTGETAATPEAGFSTSETAAVENAAAAVKTRRLTVVLNGCIAYEVDSAGGSLKTAIAAADLVVFLAGDLVPEDLPGETRTWQQGLSADDQATMDANWPGVYRCAQDICADPAAQQGLLDDAGVTTDFSTMDLTDVPEQLDDMNEVLTH
;
A
#
# COMPACT_ATOMS: atom_id res chain seq x y z
N MET A 1 18.52 -46.02 13.10
CA MET A 1 17.78 -46.93 12.19
C MET A 1 16.38 -47.16 12.74
N ARG A 2 15.37 -47.05 11.85
CA ARG A 2 13.91 -47.28 12.02
C ARG A 2 13.11 -46.17 12.71
N LYS A 3 11.91 -45.76 12.26
CA LYS A 3 11.05 -46.06 11.08
C LYS A 3 9.80 -45.12 11.16
N ILE A 4 8.98 -45.12 10.09
CA ILE A 4 7.55 -44.70 9.95
C ILE A 4 7.39 -43.22 9.53
N LEU A 5 7.08 -42.82 8.29
CA LEU A 5 6.09 -43.18 7.23
C LEU A 5 4.67 -42.64 7.44
N CYS A 6 4.22 -41.89 6.42
CA CYS A 6 2.85 -41.73 5.87
C CYS A 6 2.01 -40.48 6.22
N CYS A 7 1.66 -39.72 5.16
CA CYS A 7 0.39 -39.04 4.82
C CYS A 7 0.70 -38.18 3.56
N ILE A 8 0.54 -38.60 2.29
CA ILE A 8 -0.63 -39.01 1.48
C ILE A 8 -1.71 -37.90 1.28
N LEU A 9 -1.82 -37.48 0.01
CA LEU A 9 -2.96 -37.01 -0.79
C LEU A 9 -3.59 -35.61 -0.58
N CYS A 10 -3.61 -34.83 -1.68
CA CYS A 10 -4.75 -34.13 -2.31
C CYS A 10 -4.19 -33.19 -3.40
N GLY A 11 -4.62 -33.10 -4.66
CA GLY A 11 -5.63 -33.77 -5.46
C GLY A 11 -5.55 -33.18 -6.88
N LEU A 12 -5.48 -34.04 -7.91
CA LEU A 12 -5.71 -33.69 -9.31
C LEU A 12 -7.20 -33.40 -9.52
N LEU A 13 -7.58 -32.33 -10.22
CA LEU A 13 -8.85 -32.21 -10.96
C LEU A 13 -8.78 -31.02 -11.96
N LEU A 14 -8.37 -31.28 -13.20
CA LEU A 14 -8.65 -30.42 -14.37
C LEU A 14 -9.31 -31.29 -15.42
N ALA A 15 -10.64 -31.30 -15.41
CA ALA A 15 -11.48 -31.96 -16.39
C ALA A 15 -12.68 -31.07 -16.69
N GLY A 16 -12.96 -30.83 -17.97
CA GLY A 16 -14.24 -30.25 -18.38
C GLY A 16 -14.24 -29.46 -19.68
N CYS A 17 -14.08 -30.14 -20.82
CA CYS A 17 -14.51 -29.66 -22.14
C CYS A 17 -16.02 -29.36 -22.17
N ALA A 18 -16.42 -28.34 -22.91
CA ALA A 18 -17.69 -28.36 -23.64
C ALA A 18 -17.55 -27.57 -24.96
N ALA A 19 -17.98 -28.20 -26.05
CA ALA A 19 -17.93 -27.71 -27.43
C ALA A 19 -19.18 -26.90 -27.82
N ALA A 20 -19.03 -26.08 -28.87
CA ALA A 20 -20.04 -25.29 -29.62
C ALA A 20 -21.09 -26.19 -30.35
N PRO A 21 -21.98 -25.73 -31.29
CA PRO A 21 -22.26 -24.40 -31.86
C PRO A 21 -23.78 -24.08 -32.07
N ALA A 22 -24.15 -22.92 -32.65
CA ALA A 22 -25.21 -22.83 -33.68
C ALA A 22 -25.41 -21.41 -34.28
N ALA A 23 -25.36 -21.38 -35.61
CA ALA A 23 -26.22 -20.67 -36.58
C ALA A 23 -26.29 -19.12 -36.66
N THR A 24 -25.79 -18.65 -37.81
CA THR A 24 -26.14 -17.43 -38.57
C THR A 24 -27.66 -17.30 -38.87
N PRO A 25 -28.16 -16.07 -39.14
CA PRO A 25 -28.31 -15.68 -40.54
C PRO A 25 -27.88 -14.23 -40.87
N GLU A 26 -27.47 -14.05 -42.13
CA GLU A 26 -27.41 -12.79 -42.88
C GLU A 26 -28.75 -12.03 -42.87
N THR A 27 -28.71 -10.71 -42.78
CA THR A 27 -29.52 -9.80 -43.61
C THR A 27 -28.86 -8.42 -43.64
N ALA A 28 -28.54 -7.97 -44.86
CA ALA A 28 -28.05 -6.64 -45.16
C ALA A 28 -29.17 -5.58 -45.10
N ARG A 29 -28.86 -4.37 -44.60
CA ARG A 29 -29.13 -3.13 -45.37
C ARG A 29 -28.49 -1.87 -44.77
N THR A 30 -27.84 -1.16 -45.70
CA THR A 30 -27.45 0.25 -45.77
C THR A 30 -28.31 1.22 -44.95
N GLY A 31 -27.61 2.11 -44.22
CA GLY A 31 -28.16 3.31 -43.61
C GLY A 31 -27.01 4.25 -43.25
N GLU A 32 -26.60 5.06 -44.22
CA GLU A 32 -25.67 6.17 -44.06
C GLU A 32 -26.29 7.22 -43.14
N THR A 33 -25.63 7.52 -42.02
CA THR A 33 -25.77 8.81 -41.33
C THR A 33 -24.47 9.04 -40.58
N ALA A 34 -23.60 9.85 -41.20
CA ALA A 34 -22.47 10.47 -40.53
C ALA A 34 -23.03 11.39 -39.43
N ALA A 35 -23.04 10.92 -38.20
CA ALA A 35 -23.10 11.77 -37.03
C ALA A 35 -21.67 11.87 -36.49
N THR A 36 -21.08 13.05 -36.67
CA THR A 36 -19.94 13.54 -35.89
C THR A 36 -20.05 13.08 -34.44
N PRO A 37 -19.09 12.34 -33.87
CA PRO A 37 -18.96 12.30 -32.43
C PRO A 37 -18.42 13.67 -32.01
N GLU A 38 -19.34 14.57 -31.71
CA GLU A 38 -19.07 15.71 -30.83
C GLU A 38 -18.43 15.16 -29.56
N ALA A 39 -17.35 15.81 -29.14
CA ALA A 39 -16.51 15.45 -28.03
C ALA A 39 -17.30 15.28 -26.72
N GLY A 40 -17.80 14.08 -26.48
CA GLY A 40 -18.26 13.60 -25.18
C GLY A 40 -17.18 12.72 -24.55
N PHE A 41 -16.01 13.30 -24.24
CA PHE A 41 -15.16 12.67 -23.23
C PHE A 41 -15.90 12.84 -21.91
N SER A 42 -16.57 11.76 -21.55
CA SER A 42 -17.72 11.73 -20.64
C SER A 42 -17.28 12.04 -19.22
N THR A 43 -17.95 12.97 -18.53
CA THR A 43 -17.74 13.28 -17.11
C THR A 43 -17.74 12.02 -16.21
N SER A 44 -18.44 10.95 -16.61
CA SER A 44 -18.42 9.65 -15.91
C SER A 44 -17.10 8.89 -16.02
N GLU A 45 -16.34 9.04 -17.12
CA GLU A 45 -15.05 8.37 -17.30
C GLU A 45 -13.97 9.04 -16.43
N THR A 46 -13.97 10.37 -16.36
CA THR A 46 -13.07 11.13 -15.47
C THR A 46 -13.31 10.79 -14.00
N ALA A 47 -14.58 10.77 -13.56
CA ALA A 47 -14.93 10.41 -12.17
C ALA A 47 -14.52 8.97 -11.82
N ALA A 48 -14.61 8.03 -12.77
CA ALA A 48 -14.19 6.64 -12.55
C ALA A 48 -12.67 6.52 -12.41
N VAL A 49 -11.89 7.27 -13.20
CA VAL A 49 -10.43 7.30 -13.12
C VAL A 49 -9.95 7.94 -11.81
N GLU A 50 -10.56 9.07 -11.40
CA GLU A 50 -10.26 9.73 -10.13
C GLU A 50 -10.53 8.82 -8.93
N ASN A 51 -11.67 8.11 -8.94
CA ASN A 51 -12.00 7.16 -7.88
C ASN A 51 -11.01 5.98 -7.83
N ALA A 52 -10.62 5.45 -8.99
CA ALA A 52 -9.61 4.40 -9.07
C ALA A 52 -8.25 4.87 -8.54
N ALA A 53 -7.83 6.10 -8.85
CA ALA A 53 -6.60 6.69 -8.34
C ALA A 53 -6.64 6.86 -6.81
N ALA A 54 -7.74 7.39 -6.26
CA ALA A 54 -7.93 7.50 -4.81
C ALA A 54 -7.83 6.13 -4.11
N ALA A 55 -8.49 5.10 -4.66
CA ALA A 55 -8.41 3.74 -4.12
C ALA A 55 -6.98 3.17 -4.12
N VAL A 56 -6.17 3.49 -5.14
CA VAL A 56 -4.75 3.10 -5.18
C VAL A 56 -3.97 3.80 -4.07
N LYS A 57 -4.18 5.11 -3.86
CA LYS A 57 -3.53 5.89 -2.80
C LYS A 57 -3.86 5.33 -1.41
N THR A 58 -5.14 5.11 -1.10
CA THR A 58 -5.59 4.49 0.17
C THR A 58 -4.98 3.10 0.36
N ARG A 59 -4.92 2.28 -0.69
CA ARG A 59 -4.29 0.96 -0.63
C ARG A 59 -2.80 1.04 -0.31
N ARG A 60 -2.09 2.03 -0.86
CA ARG A 60 -0.66 2.23 -0.58
C ARG A 60 -0.44 2.68 0.85
N LEU A 61 -1.23 3.63 1.36
CA LEU A 61 -1.19 4.03 2.76
C LEU A 61 -1.39 2.82 3.69
N THR A 62 -2.40 1.99 3.40
CA THR A 62 -2.69 0.78 4.19
C THR A 62 -1.50 -0.17 4.25
N VAL A 63 -0.81 -0.41 3.13
CA VAL A 63 0.35 -1.31 3.09
C VAL A 63 1.49 -0.79 3.97
N VAL A 64 1.76 0.52 3.91
CA VAL A 64 2.83 1.16 4.68
C VAL A 64 2.51 1.16 6.18
N LEU A 65 1.29 1.54 6.55
CA LEU A 65 0.85 1.52 7.95
C LEU A 65 0.84 0.09 8.53
N ASN A 66 0.48 -0.91 7.73
CA ASN A 66 0.58 -2.31 8.14
C ASN A 66 2.03 -2.75 8.42
N GLY A 67 3.02 -2.11 7.81
CA GLY A 67 4.44 -2.34 8.12
C GLY A 67 4.80 -2.00 9.57
N CYS A 68 4.11 -1.01 10.17
CA CYS A 68 4.32 -0.60 11.56
C CYS A 68 3.81 -1.63 12.58
N ILE A 69 2.89 -2.52 12.17
CA ILE A 69 2.31 -3.58 13.01
C ILE A 69 2.76 -4.98 12.60
N ALA A 70 3.64 -5.11 11.60
CA ALA A 70 4.10 -6.40 11.09
C ALA A 70 5.07 -7.13 12.02
N TYR A 71 5.40 -6.54 13.17
CA TYR A 71 6.34 -7.09 14.14
C TYR A 71 5.91 -6.79 15.58
N GLU A 72 6.07 -7.79 16.43
CA GLU A 72 5.79 -7.66 17.86
C GLU A 72 6.84 -6.77 18.56
N VAL A 73 6.38 -6.11 19.61
CA VAL A 73 7.25 -5.42 20.58
C VAL A 73 8.25 -6.41 21.18
N ASP A 74 9.46 -5.94 21.45
CA ASP A 74 10.57 -6.73 22.01
C ASP A 74 11.04 -7.92 21.15
N SER A 75 10.56 -8.02 19.90
CA SER A 75 11.09 -8.99 18.96
C SER A 75 12.56 -8.66 18.62
N ALA A 76 13.37 -9.69 18.39
CA ALA A 76 14.76 -9.50 18.00
C ALA A 76 14.87 -8.61 16.76
N GLY A 77 15.83 -7.68 16.79
CA GLY A 77 16.02 -6.70 15.71
C GLY A 77 14.95 -5.60 15.67
N GLY A 78 14.29 -5.28 16.79
CA GLY A 78 13.27 -4.23 16.88
C GLY A 78 13.72 -2.90 16.25
N SER A 79 14.93 -2.43 16.55
CA SER A 79 15.46 -1.19 15.95
C SER A 79 15.58 -1.23 14.42
N LEU A 80 15.97 -2.37 13.84
CA LEU A 80 16.08 -2.51 12.39
C LEU A 80 14.70 -2.57 11.73
N LYS A 81 13.73 -3.25 12.36
CA LYS A 81 12.33 -3.28 11.89
C LYS A 81 11.69 -1.90 11.94
N THR A 82 11.94 -1.15 13.02
CA THR A 82 11.53 0.26 13.14
C THR A 82 12.15 1.12 12.03
N ALA A 83 13.44 0.92 11.73
CA ALA A 83 14.10 1.64 10.64
C ALA A 83 13.50 1.30 9.27
N ILE A 84 13.16 0.04 9.00
CA ILE A 84 12.48 -0.39 7.76
C ILE A 84 11.10 0.26 7.66
N ALA A 85 10.28 0.18 8.72
CA ALA A 85 8.94 0.77 8.71
C ALA A 85 8.98 2.29 8.54
N ALA A 86 9.93 2.97 9.19
CA ALA A 86 10.14 4.41 9.03
C ALA A 86 10.60 4.77 7.61
N ALA A 87 11.52 4.01 7.04
CA ALA A 87 11.98 4.20 5.67
C ALA A 87 10.85 4.04 4.65
N ASP A 88 10.05 2.98 4.76
CA ASP A 88 8.89 2.75 3.88
C ASP A 88 7.86 3.89 4.00
N LEU A 89 7.68 4.43 5.21
CA LEU A 89 6.80 5.57 5.45
C LEU A 89 7.32 6.85 4.80
N VAL A 90 8.60 7.19 4.98
CA VAL A 90 9.21 8.37 4.36
C VAL A 90 9.15 8.27 2.83
N VAL A 91 9.44 7.09 2.26
CA VAL A 91 9.34 6.88 0.81
C VAL A 91 7.92 7.11 0.29
N PHE A 92 6.93 6.64 1.03
CA PHE A 92 5.53 6.83 0.66
C PHE A 92 5.10 8.29 0.72
N LEU A 93 5.45 9.00 1.80
CA LEU A 93 5.08 10.40 2.02
C LEU A 93 5.81 11.37 1.06
N ALA A 94 7.01 11.02 0.63
CA ALA A 94 7.74 11.76 -0.40
C ALA A 94 7.24 11.49 -1.84
N GLY A 95 6.30 10.56 -2.03
CA GLY A 95 5.84 10.12 -3.34
C GLY A 95 4.49 10.73 -3.78
N ASP A 96 4.12 10.54 -5.04
CA ASP A 96 2.88 11.10 -5.62
C ASP A 96 1.58 10.37 -5.19
N LEU A 97 1.72 9.32 -4.37
CA LEU A 97 0.61 8.44 -3.97
C LEU A 97 0.05 8.74 -2.58
N VAL A 98 0.42 9.87 -1.99
CA VAL A 98 -0.19 10.37 -0.75
C VAL A 98 -1.66 10.75 -1.02
N PRO A 99 -2.63 10.22 -0.25
CA PRO A 99 -4.03 10.67 -0.27
C PRO A 99 -4.15 12.16 0.03
N GLU A 100 -5.13 12.83 -0.58
CA GLU A 100 -5.38 14.25 -0.30
C GLU A 100 -5.83 14.49 1.15
N ASP A 101 -6.60 13.56 1.72
CA ASP A 101 -6.99 13.56 3.14
C ASP A 101 -6.17 12.51 3.91
N LEU A 102 -4.87 12.75 4.06
CA LEU A 102 -3.98 11.85 4.78
C LEU A 102 -4.43 11.59 6.23
N PRO A 103 -4.82 12.59 7.04
CA PRO A 103 -5.31 12.35 8.41
C PRO A 103 -6.59 11.52 8.44
N GLY A 104 -7.56 11.80 7.57
CA GLY A 104 -8.83 11.08 7.51
C GLY A 104 -8.67 9.61 7.08
N GLU A 105 -7.81 9.35 6.08
CA GLU A 105 -7.49 8.00 5.63
C GLU A 105 -6.69 7.22 6.70
N THR A 106 -5.74 7.88 7.37
CA THR A 106 -5.00 7.29 8.52
C THR A 106 -5.95 6.90 9.64
N ARG A 107 -6.91 7.77 9.97
CA ARG A 107 -7.94 7.50 11.00
C ARG A 107 -8.84 6.34 10.60
N THR A 108 -9.26 6.29 9.34
CA THR A 108 -10.08 5.20 8.82
C THR A 108 -9.35 3.86 8.91
N TRP A 109 -8.06 3.83 8.59
CA TRP A 109 -7.21 2.65 8.78
C TRP A 109 -7.12 2.24 10.25
N GLN A 110 -6.81 3.18 11.16
CA GLN A 110 -6.66 2.95 12.60
C GLN A 110 -7.94 2.37 13.21
N GLN A 111 -9.11 2.91 12.86
CA GLN A 111 -10.41 2.40 13.32
C GLN A 111 -10.75 0.99 12.83
N GLY A 112 -10.06 0.52 11.78
CA GLY A 112 -10.20 -0.84 11.25
C GLY A 112 -9.31 -1.89 11.93
N LEU A 113 -8.42 -1.49 12.84
CA LEU A 113 -7.51 -2.39 13.51
C LEU A 113 -8.21 -3.31 14.52
N SER A 114 -7.66 -4.51 14.68
CA SER A 114 -7.98 -5.35 15.84
C SER A 114 -7.38 -4.75 17.13
N ALA A 115 -7.84 -5.19 18.30
CA ALA A 115 -7.28 -4.72 19.57
C ALA A 115 -5.79 -5.07 19.72
N ASP A 116 -5.36 -6.23 19.22
CA ASP A 116 -3.96 -6.66 19.26
C ASP A 116 -3.09 -5.83 18.30
N ASP A 117 -3.61 -5.54 17.11
CA ASP A 117 -2.91 -4.68 16.14
C ASP A 117 -2.83 -3.23 16.64
N GLN A 118 -3.89 -2.72 17.28
CA GLN A 118 -3.87 -1.40 17.91
C GLN A 118 -2.80 -1.32 19.01
N ALA A 119 -2.73 -2.31 19.89
CA ALA A 119 -1.70 -2.36 20.93
C ALA A 119 -0.28 -2.42 20.34
N THR A 120 -0.11 -3.14 19.23
CA THR A 120 1.17 -3.20 18.50
C THR A 120 1.50 -1.85 17.87
N MET A 121 0.51 -1.18 17.28
CA MET A 121 0.69 0.16 16.70
C MET A 121 1.09 1.18 17.77
N ASP A 122 0.39 1.19 18.91
CA ASP A 122 0.68 2.09 20.03
C ASP A 122 2.11 1.89 20.57
N ALA A 123 2.60 0.65 20.59
CA ALA A 123 3.95 0.32 21.04
C ALA A 123 5.03 0.73 20.02
N ASN A 124 4.79 0.51 18.73
CA ASN A 124 5.79 0.70 17.68
C ASN A 124 5.84 2.14 17.15
N TRP A 125 4.68 2.82 17.06
CA TRP A 125 4.55 4.13 16.42
C TRP A 125 5.52 5.20 16.94
N PRO A 126 5.73 5.39 18.26
CA PRO A 126 6.67 6.41 18.75
C PRO A 126 8.10 6.22 18.21
N GLY A 127 8.54 4.96 18.07
CA GLY A 127 9.84 4.63 17.50
C GLY A 127 9.89 4.90 16.00
N VAL A 128 8.84 4.49 15.26
CA VAL A 128 8.73 4.69 13.81
C VAL A 128 8.69 6.18 13.48
N TYR A 129 7.80 6.94 14.12
CA TYR A 129 7.66 8.38 13.93
C TYR A 129 8.98 9.12 14.18
N ARG A 130 9.66 8.85 15.30
CA ARG A 130 10.97 9.47 15.58
C ARG A 130 12.02 9.10 14.54
N CYS A 131 12.10 7.83 14.17
CA CYS A 131 13.06 7.37 13.17
C CYS A 131 12.78 8.00 11.80
N ALA A 132 11.51 8.18 11.41
CA ALA A 132 11.13 8.84 10.17
C ALA A 132 11.51 10.33 10.18
N GLN A 133 11.27 11.02 11.31
CA GLN A 133 11.73 12.40 11.50
C GLN A 133 13.26 12.52 11.44
N ASP A 134 13.98 11.59 12.07
CA ASP A 134 15.45 11.54 12.06
C ASP A 134 15.99 11.32 10.62
N ILE A 135 15.33 10.49 9.80
CA ILE A 135 15.65 10.31 8.38
C ILE A 135 15.44 11.61 7.60
N CYS A 136 14.34 12.32 7.83
CA CYS A 136 14.03 13.56 7.12
C CYS A 136 14.99 14.70 7.51
N ALA A 137 15.40 14.77 8.78
CA ALA A 137 16.25 15.82 9.29
C ALA A 137 17.72 15.70 8.85
N ASP A 138 18.27 14.48 8.88
CA ASP A 138 19.64 14.20 8.44
C ASP A 138 19.77 12.77 7.88
N PRO A 139 19.47 12.58 6.58
CA PRO A 139 19.59 11.27 5.92
C PRO A 139 20.97 10.63 6.08
N ALA A 140 22.04 11.43 6.02
CA ALA A 140 23.41 10.92 6.08
C ALA A 140 23.75 10.37 7.47
N ALA A 141 23.22 10.98 8.54
CA ALA A 141 23.38 10.47 9.90
C ALA A 141 22.66 9.14 10.11
N GLN A 142 21.57 8.86 9.38
CA GLN A 142 20.81 7.61 9.51
C GLN A 142 21.34 6.47 8.63
N GLN A 143 22.23 6.75 7.66
CA GLN A 143 22.66 5.78 6.64
C GLN A 143 23.16 4.45 7.24
N GLY A 144 23.96 4.49 8.31
CA GLY A 144 24.48 3.26 8.92
C GLY A 144 23.37 2.35 9.48
N LEU A 145 22.35 2.93 10.12
CA LEU A 145 21.19 2.17 10.60
C LEU A 145 20.37 1.61 9.45
N LEU A 146 20.18 2.41 8.39
CA LEU A 146 19.44 2.01 7.19
C LEU A 146 20.14 0.88 6.44
N ASP A 147 21.46 0.95 6.30
CA ASP A 147 22.29 -0.10 5.70
C ASP A 147 22.19 -1.40 6.50
N ASP A 148 22.32 -1.34 7.83
CA ASP A 148 22.17 -2.50 8.72
C ASP A 148 20.77 -3.12 8.63
N ALA A 149 19.75 -2.29 8.37
CA ALA A 149 18.38 -2.71 8.17
C ALA A 149 18.10 -3.22 6.75
N GLY A 150 19.06 -3.09 5.82
CA GLY A 150 18.93 -3.49 4.42
C GLY A 150 18.10 -2.54 3.56
N VAL A 151 17.88 -1.31 4.02
CA VAL A 151 17.21 -0.25 3.26
C VAL A 151 18.18 0.25 2.18
N THR A 152 17.74 0.21 0.92
CA THR A 152 18.59 0.58 -0.24
C THR A 152 18.25 1.94 -0.85
N THR A 153 17.24 2.62 -0.31
CA THR A 153 16.81 3.94 -0.77
C THR A 153 17.83 5.00 -0.39
N ASP A 154 18.19 5.86 -1.34
CA ASP A 154 19.02 7.04 -1.11
C ASP A 154 18.16 8.27 -0.80
N PHE A 155 17.87 8.46 0.49
CA PHE A 155 17.07 9.58 0.99
C PHE A 155 17.73 10.96 0.77
N SER A 156 19.04 11.02 0.53
CA SER A 156 19.72 12.30 0.27
C SER A 156 19.35 12.93 -1.08
N THR A 157 18.74 12.13 -1.96
CA THR A 157 18.33 12.54 -3.31
C THR A 157 16.84 12.81 -3.44
N MET A 158 16.06 12.53 -2.38
CA MET A 158 14.61 12.68 -2.38
C MET A 158 14.19 14.09 -1.95
N ASP A 159 13.03 14.54 -2.44
CA ASP A 159 12.37 15.72 -1.86
C ASP A 159 11.62 15.30 -0.60
N LEU A 160 12.11 15.75 0.56
CA LEU A 160 11.54 15.44 1.87
C LEU A 160 10.89 16.66 2.51
N THR A 161 10.70 17.76 1.76
CA THR A 161 10.30 19.07 2.32
C THR A 161 8.99 18.99 3.11
N ASP A 162 8.00 18.29 2.56
CA ASP A 162 6.65 18.22 3.15
C ASP A 162 6.46 17.01 4.08
N VAL A 163 7.42 16.06 4.10
CA VAL A 163 7.29 14.80 4.85
C VAL A 163 7.18 15.01 6.36
N PRO A 164 7.96 15.90 7.01
CA PRO A 164 7.83 16.15 8.44
C PRO A 164 6.44 16.64 8.87
N GLU A 165 5.81 17.53 8.11
CA GLU A 165 4.46 18.03 8.41
C GLU A 165 3.42 16.91 8.24
N GLN A 166 3.53 16.12 7.16
CA GLN A 166 2.68 14.95 6.95
C GLN A 166 2.82 13.90 8.07
N LEU A 167 4.04 13.69 8.59
CA LEU A 167 4.28 12.81 9.73
C LEU A 167 3.61 13.34 11.01
N ASP A 168 3.64 14.65 11.24
CA ASP A 168 2.99 15.29 12.38
C ASP A 168 1.47 15.14 12.31
N ASP A 169 0.88 15.37 11.14
CA ASP A 169 -0.54 15.15 10.84
C ASP A 169 -0.97 13.70 11.14
N MET A 170 -0.17 12.71 10.71
CA MET A 170 -0.42 11.31 11.03
C MET A 170 -0.26 11.02 12.53
N ASN A 171 0.73 11.63 13.18
CA ASN A 171 1.00 11.44 14.60
C ASN A 171 -0.13 11.98 15.48
N GLU A 172 -0.75 13.11 15.12
CA GLU A 172 -1.94 13.61 15.81
C GLU A 172 -3.10 12.62 15.76
N VAL A 173 -3.25 11.87 14.67
CA VAL A 173 -4.28 10.83 14.55
C VAL A 173 -3.90 9.58 15.33
N LEU A 174 -2.66 9.11 15.20
CA LEU A 174 -2.24 7.81 15.75
C LEU A 174 -2.00 7.82 17.27
N THR A 175 -2.00 8.99 17.89
CA THR A 175 -1.83 9.15 19.35
C THR A 175 -3.11 9.58 20.10
N HIS A 176 -4.25 9.67 19.39
CA HIS A 176 -5.55 10.10 19.92
C HIS A 176 -6.69 9.16 19.53
#